data_AF-A0A957GRG5-F1
#
_entry.id   AF-A0A957GRG5-F1
#
_cell.length_a   1.000
_cell.length_b   1.000
_cell.length_c   1.000
_cell.angle_alpha   90.00
_cell.angle_beta   90.00
_cell.angle_gamma   90.00
#
_symmetry.space_group_name_H-M   'P 1'
#
loop_
_entity.id
_entity.type
_entity.pdbx_description
1 polymer ?
#
loop_
_entity_poly.entity_id
_entity_poly.type
_entity_poly.pdbx_seq_one_letter_code
_entity_poly.pdbx_strand_id
1 'polypeptide(L)'
;LLHELGHSIVAQSFGIRVLDITFWPLGGMARMSQIPENSRIEGLIAIAGPAVNFVLAGASLTFLLLPGIAGSAVGDLALVFLLFNVALGGFNLIPAFPMDGGRVLRAILGRKGDWVRATEGAVRVGRFFALLMFLSFFVTWNPVLPLIALFVWWTGQQELLAVRLRHATAGFGPFGPFGAFGNFAGGPARP
;
A
#
# COMPACT_ATOMS: atom_id res chain seq x y z
N LEU A 1 1.76 -11.05 -9.71
CA LEU A 1 0.87 -12.05 -9.06
C LEU A 1 1.45 -12.55 -7.74
N LEU A 2 2.67 -13.12 -7.72
CA LEU A 2 3.30 -13.58 -6.46
C LEU A 2 3.42 -12.46 -5.41
N HIS A 3 3.74 -11.23 -5.84
CA HIS A 3 3.69 -10.03 -5.01
C HIS A 3 2.34 -9.86 -4.26
N GLU A 4 1.23 -9.81 -5.01
CA GLU A 4 -0.13 -9.70 -4.45
C GLU A 4 -0.52 -10.90 -3.58
N LEU A 5 -0.05 -12.10 -3.92
CA LEU A 5 -0.22 -13.28 -3.08
C LEU A 5 0.51 -13.13 -1.75
N GLY A 6 1.69 -12.51 -1.73
CA GLY A 6 2.41 -12.18 -0.50
C GLY A 6 1.56 -11.35 0.46
N HIS A 7 0.97 -10.26 -0.04
CA HIS A 7 0.02 -9.46 0.75
C HIS A 7 -1.16 -10.30 1.24
N SER A 8 -1.73 -11.11 0.35
CA SER A 8 -2.92 -11.91 0.64
C SER A 8 -2.69 -12.96 1.72
N ILE A 9 -1.57 -13.68 1.66
CA ILE A 9 -1.19 -14.72 2.63
C ILE A 9 -1.01 -14.09 4.02
N VAL A 10 -0.29 -12.97 4.10
CA VAL A 10 -0.07 -12.29 5.39
C VAL A 10 -1.38 -11.70 5.92
N ALA A 11 -2.22 -11.09 5.06
CA ALA A 11 -3.53 -10.59 5.47
C ALA A 11 -4.43 -11.71 6.03
N GLN A 12 -4.47 -12.87 5.37
CA GLN A 12 -5.24 -14.03 5.82
C GLN A 12 -4.74 -14.60 7.15
N SER A 13 -3.43 -14.56 7.41
CA SER A 13 -2.87 -14.99 8.70
C SER A 13 -3.34 -14.12 9.89
N PHE A 14 -3.80 -12.90 9.62
CA PHE A 14 -4.42 -12.00 10.59
C PHE A 14 -5.96 -12.02 10.56
N GLY A 15 -6.57 -12.97 9.85
CA GLY A 15 -8.04 -13.11 9.76
C GLY A 15 -8.72 -12.12 8.82
N ILE A 16 -7.97 -11.40 7.99
CA ILE A 16 -8.52 -10.44 7.01
C ILE A 16 -8.86 -11.18 5.72
N ARG A 17 -10.13 -11.11 5.30
CA ARG A 17 -10.60 -11.77 4.07
C ARG A 17 -10.15 -10.97 2.85
N VAL A 18 -9.56 -11.66 1.87
CA VAL A 18 -9.23 -11.11 0.54
C VAL A 18 -10.38 -11.45 -0.40
N LEU A 19 -10.98 -10.43 -1.04
CA LEU A 19 -12.16 -10.58 -1.88
C LEU A 19 -11.79 -10.93 -3.32
N ASP A 20 -10.84 -10.20 -3.90
CA ASP A 20 -10.41 -10.37 -5.29
C ASP A 20 -9.04 -9.73 -5.54
N ILE A 21 -8.32 -10.22 -6.54
CA ILE A 21 -7.08 -9.61 -7.06
C ILE A 21 -7.41 -9.07 -8.46
N THR A 22 -7.60 -7.76 -8.58
CA THR A 22 -7.94 -7.11 -9.85
C THR A 22 -6.70 -6.48 -10.47
N PHE A 23 -6.49 -6.69 -11.77
CA PHE A 23 -5.39 -6.07 -12.51
C PHE A 23 -5.87 -4.80 -13.22
N TRP A 24 -5.26 -3.68 -12.86
CA TRP A 24 -5.40 -2.40 -13.55
C TRP A 24 -4.16 -2.15 -14.43
N PRO A 25 -4.25 -1.27 -15.46
CA PRO A 25 -3.12 -0.94 -16.33
C PRO A 25 -1.87 -0.43 -15.58
N LEU A 26 -2.05 0.06 -14.35
CA LEU A 26 -0.99 0.60 -13.49
C LEU A 26 -0.51 -0.40 -12.41
N GLY A 27 -1.08 -1.62 -12.33
CA GLY A 27 -0.70 -2.64 -11.35
C GLY A 27 -1.84 -3.57 -10.92
N GLY A 28 -1.50 -4.61 -10.15
CA GLY A 28 -2.50 -5.43 -9.43
C GLY A 28 -2.96 -4.71 -8.17
N MET A 29 -4.20 -4.90 -7.77
CA MET A 29 -4.70 -4.49 -6.45
C MET A 29 -5.47 -5.65 -5.83
N ALA A 30 -4.98 -6.16 -4.68
CA ALA A 30 -5.74 -7.06 -3.83
C ALA A 30 -6.79 -6.27 -3.03
N ARG A 31 -8.08 -6.51 -3.31
CA ARG A 31 -9.19 -5.92 -2.58
C ARG A 31 -9.45 -6.72 -1.32
N MET A 32 -9.29 -6.08 -0.16
CA MET A 32 -9.50 -6.68 1.15
C MET A 32 -10.87 -6.30 1.71
N SER A 33 -11.47 -7.17 2.52
CA SER A 33 -12.78 -6.94 3.14
C SER A 33 -12.76 -5.79 4.15
N GLN A 34 -11.61 -5.56 4.79
CA GLN A 34 -11.40 -4.51 5.79
C GLN A 34 -9.97 -3.99 5.68
N ILE A 35 -9.79 -2.68 5.90
CA ILE A 35 -8.45 -2.09 6.02
C ILE A 35 -8.01 -2.24 7.48
N PRO A 36 -6.81 -2.80 7.76
CA PRO A 36 -6.35 -2.96 9.14
C PRO A 36 -6.18 -1.60 9.81
N GLU A 37 -6.85 -1.38 10.95
CA GLU A 37 -6.66 -0.16 11.77
C GLU A 37 -5.41 -0.26 12.67
N ASN A 38 -4.84 -1.46 12.80
CA ASN A 38 -3.59 -1.68 13.51
C ASN A 38 -2.39 -1.39 12.59
N SER A 39 -1.65 -0.33 12.91
CA SER A 39 -0.48 0.11 12.14
C SER A 39 0.56 -1.00 11.96
N ARG A 40 0.74 -1.90 12.93
CA ARG A 40 1.70 -3.01 12.79
C ARG A 40 1.23 -4.02 11.75
N ILE A 41 -0.06 -4.38 11.76
CA ILE A 41 -0.64 -5.34 10.82
C ILE A 41 -0.58 -4.78 9.40
N GLU A 42 -0.94 -3.52 9.19
CA GLU A 42 -0.80 -2.88 7.88
C GLU A 42 0.65 -2.89 7.38
N GLY A 43 1.61 -2.53 8.24
CA GLY A 43 3.02 -2.54 7.86
C GLY A 43 3.53 -3.93 7.48
N LEU A 44 3.12 -4.98 8.21
CA LEU A 44 3.48 -6.36 7.90
C LEU A 44 2.86 -6.85 6.58
N ILE A 45 1.60 -6.50 6.33
CA ILE A 45 0.95 -6.83 5.06
C ILE A 45 1.66 -6.09 3.92
N ALA A 46 1.91 -4.79 4.06
CA ALA A 46 2.54 -3.98 3.03
C ALA A 46 3.96 -4.45 2.70
N ILE A 47 4.76 -4.90 3.67
CA ILE A 47 6.10 -5.40 3.37
C ILE A 47 6.11 -6.81 2.76
N ALA A 48 5.01 -7.56 2.87
CA ALA A 48 4.93 -8.94 2.39
C ALA A 48 5.10 -9.06 0.87
N GLY A 49 4.48 -8.15 0.09
CA GLY A 49 4.62 -8.15 -1.37
C GLY A 49 6.06 -7.89 -1.83
N PRO A 50 6.71 -6.79 -1.39
CA PRO A 50 8.11 -6.54 -1.68
C PRO A 50 9.03 -7.68 -1.21
N ALA A 51 8.76 -8.26 -0.03
CA ALA A 51 9.53 -9.40 0.47
C ALA A 51 9.47 -10.61 -0.48
N VAL A 52 8.30 -10.94 -1.03
CA VAL A 52 8.17 -12.00 -2.05
C VAL A 52 9.03 -11.68 -3.28
N ASN A 53 9.02 -10.44 -3.76
CA ASN A 53 9.86 -10.06 -4.90
C ASN A 53 11.35 -10.25 -4.60
N PHE A 54 11.83 -9.83 -3.42
CA PHE A 54 13.24 -10.01 -3.06
C PHE A 54 13.64 -11.48 -2.85
N VAL A 55 12.74 -12.31 -2.31
CA VAL A 55 12.96 -13.76 -2.23
C VAL A 55 13.10 -14.38 -3.61
N LEU A 56 12.22 -14.00 -4.55
CA LEU A 56 12.30 -14.46 -5.94
C LEU A 56 13.58 -13.97 -6.64
N ALA A 57 13.95 -12.72 -6.43
CA ALA A 57 15.22 -12.18 -6.95
C ALA A 57 16.43 -12.94 -6.40
N GLY A 58 16.45 -13.25 -5.10
CA GLY A 58 17.50 -14.05 -4.48
C GLY A 58 17.56 -15.49 -5.02
N ALA A 59 16.41 -16.13 -5.23
CA ALA A 59 16.33 -17.44 -5.85
C ALA A 59 16.88 -17.42 -7.29
N SER A 60 16.54 -16.41 -8.09
CA SER A 60 17.09 -16.26 -9.44
C SER A 60 18.57 -15.95 -9.45
N LEU A 61 19.08 -15.18 -8.48
CA LEU A 61 20.51 -14.92 -8.33
C LEU A 61 21.26 -16.22 -8.03
N THR A 62 20.79 -17.00 -7.07
CA THR A 62 21.42 -18.30 -6.75
C THR A 62 21.39 -19.27 -7.93
N PHE A 63 20.30 -19.28 -8.71
CA PHE A 63 20.20 -20.06 -9.94
C PHE A 63 21.22 -19.62 -11.01
N LEU A 64 21.43 -18.31 -11.20
CA LEU A 64 22.40 -17.77 -12.15
C LEU A 64 23.86 -18.13 -11.82
N LEU A 65 24.16 -18.37 -10.54
CA LEU A 65 25.49 -18.75 -10.08
C LEU A 65 25.82 -20.23 -10.32
N LEU A 66 24.85 -21.03 -10.79
CA LEU A 66 25.09 -22.42 -11.14
C LEU A 66 25.97 -22.53 -12.40
N PRO A 67 26.91 -23.50 -12.46
CA PRO A 67 27.78 -23.69 -13.61
C PRO A 67 26.99 -23.93 -14.91
N GLY A 68 27.36 -23.23 -15.97
CA GLY A 68 26.74 -23.37 -17.29
C GLY A 68 25.40 -22.65 -17.47
N ILE A 69 24.89 -21.96 -16.44
CA ILE A 69 23.67 -21.15 -16.55
C ILE A 69 23.95 -19.75 -17.08
N ALA A 70 24.96 -19.07 -16.53
CA ALA A 70 25.33 -17.72 -16.98
C ALA A 70 25.75 -17.73 -18.47
N GLY A 71 25.14 -16.84 -19.27
CA GLY A 71 25.35 -16.76 -20.72
C GLY A 71 24.56 -17.77 -21.54
N SER A 72 23.74 -18.62 -20.92
CA SER A 72 22.73 -19.44 -21.61
C SER A 72 21.42 -18.66 -21.80
N ALA A 73 20.59 -19.07 -22.75
CA ALA A 73 19.25 -18.49 -22.94
C ALA A 73 18.39 -18.57 -21.67
N VAL A 74 18.52 -19.64 -20.88
CA VAL A 74 17.82 -19.79 -19.60
C VAL A 74 18.38 -18.84 -18.54
N GLY A 75 19.69 -18.59 -18.56
CA GLY A 75 20.35 -17.59 -17.74
C GLY A 75 19.87 -16.17 -18.06
N ASP A 76 19.76 -15.81 -19.33
CA ASP A 76 19.27 -14.48 -19.73
C ASP A 76 17.82 -14.25 -19.26
N LEU A 77 16.96 -15.26 -19.37
CA LEU A 77 15.61 -15.21 -18.81
C LEU A 77 15.62 -15.06 -17.28
N ALA A 78 16.49 -15.78 -16.58
CA ALA A 78 16.62 -15.66 -15.13
C ALA A 78 17.16 -14.28 -14.70
N LEU A 79 18.06 -13.67 -15.47
CA LEU A 79 18.56 -12.32 -15.24
C LEU A 79 17.46 -11.28 -15.42
N VAL A 80 16.69 -11.37 -16.51
CA VAL A 80 15.54 -10.50 -16.74
C VAL A 80 14.54 -10.63 -15.59
N PHE A 81 14.19 -11.87 -15.21
CA PHE A 81 13.27 -12.11 -14.09
C PHE A 81 13.80 -11.56 -12.75
N LEU A 82 15.10 -11.70 -12.47
CA LEU A 82 15.74 -11.10 -11.31
C LEU A 82 15.57 -9.57 -11.33
N LEU A 83 15.94 -8.92 -12.44
CA LEU A 83 15.87 -7.47 -12.57
C LEU A 83 14.43 -6.95 -12.41
N PHE A 84 13.45 -7.65 -12.98
CA PHE A 84 12.04 -7.32 -12.80
C PHE A 84 11.59 -7.42 -11.34
N ASN A 85 11.98 -8.47 -10.61
CA ASN A 85 11.61 -8.62 -9.21
C ASN A 85 12.29 -7.57 -8.32
N VAL A 86 13.58 -7.28 -8.55
CA VAL A 86 14.29 -6.21 -7.83
C VAL A 86 13.65 -4.86 -8.12
N ALA A 87 13.35 -4.55 -9.39
CA ALA A 87 12.71 -3.31 -9.79
C ALA A 87 11.31 -3.18 -9.18
N LEU A 88 10.48 -4.22 -9.26
CA LEU A 88 9.11 -4.21 -8.72
C LEU A 88 9.09 -4.13 -7.20
N GLY A 89 9.99 -4.85 -6.51
CA GLY A 89 10.15 -4.79 -5.06
C GLY A 89 10.67 -3.42 -4.60
N GLY A 90 11.71 -2.91 -5.25
CA GLY A 90 12.30 -1.61 -4.95
C GLY A 90 11.34 -0.45 -5.21
N PHE A 91 10.63 -0.45 -6.34
CA PHE A 91 9.62 0.55 -6.66
C PHE A 91 8.49 0.55 -5.63
N ASN A 92 7.98 -0.63 -5.24
CA ASN A 92 6.94 -0.70 -4.22
C ASN A 92 7.40 -0.30 -2.83
N LEU A 93 8.70 -0.26 -2.53
CA LEU A 93 9.22 0.24 -1.25
C LEU A 93 9.40 1.77 -1.21
N ILE A 94 9.15 2.50 -2.31
CA ILE A 94 9.20 3.96 -2.30
C ILE A 94 8.16 4.50 -1.31
N PRO A 95 8.55 5.41 -0.39
CA PRO A 95 7.68 5.92 0.68
C PRO A 95 6.67 6.96 0.18
N ALA A 96 5.83 6.57 -0.77
CA ALA A 96 4.79 7.40 -1.35
C ALA A 96 3.58 6.54 -1.73
N PHE A 97 2.37 7.11 -1.62
CA PHE A 97 1.17 6.43 -2.13
C PHE A 97 1.14 6.46 -3.66
N PRO A 98 0.57 5.44 -4.32
CA PRO A 98 -0.17 4.29 -3.78
C PRO A 98 0.69 3.08 -3.39
N MET A 99 2.02 3.20 -3.42
CA MET A 99 2.96 2.08 -3.23
C MET A 99 2.98 1.56 -1.78
N ASP A 100 3.43 0.31 -1.61
CA ASP A 100 3.51 -0.34 -0.30
C ASP A 100 4.40 0.41 0.70
N GLY A 101 5.47 1.03 0.23
CA GLY A 101 6.39 1.83 1.04
C GLY A 101 5.69 3.02 1.69
N GLY A 102 4.67 3.59 1.03
CA GLY A 102 3.80 4.60 1.63
C GLY A 102 2.98 4.05 2.81
N ARG A 103 2.45 2.82 2.68
CA ARG A 103 1.74 2.10 3.75
C ARG A 103 2.68 1.69 4.89
N VAL A 104 3.89 1.23 4.57
CA VAL A 104 4.94 0.93 5.57
C VAL A 104 5.33 2.19 6.33
N LEU A 105 5.55 3.32 5.64
CA LEU A 105 5.86 4.59 6.27
C LEU A 105 4.69 5.05 7.17
N ARG A 106 3.46 4.99 6.68
CA ARG A 106 2.26 5.28 7.48
C ARG A 106 2.20 4.40 8.73
N ALA A 107 2.44 3.09 8.60
CA ALA A 107 2.48 2.16 9.70
C ALA A 107 3.55 2.51 10.76
N ILE A 108 4.71 3.01 10.33
CA ILE A 108 5.78 3.46 11.24
C ILE A 108 5.37 4.74 11.96
N LEU A 109 4.82 5.73 11.25
CA LEU A 109 4.38 7.00 11.81
C LEU A 109 3.15 6.83 12.74
N GLY A 110 2.27 5.89 12.41
CA GLY A 110 1.02 5.59 13.12
C GLY A 110 1.19 4.84 14.44
N ARG A 111 2.41 4.44 14.81
CA ARG A 111 2.69 3.74 16.09
C ARG A 111 2.21 4.50 17.33
N LYS A 112 2.00 5.82 17.23
CA LYS A 112 1.51 6.70 18.32
C LYS A 112 -0.01 6.85 18.35
N GLY A 113 -0.76 6.14 17.51
CA GLY A 113 -2.23 6.03 17.57
C GLY A 113 -3.01 7.04 16.74
N ASP A 114 -2.38 8.09 16.19
CA ASP A 114 -3.07 9.04 15.31
C ASP A 114 -2.89 8.64 13.84
N TRP A 115 -3.88 7.90 13.33
CA TRP A 115 -3.87 7.37 11.97
C TRP A 115 -4.00 8.43 10.89
N VAL A 116 -4.74 9.51 11.17
CA VAL A 116 -4.89 10.65 10.25
C VAL A 116 -3.56 11.37 10.12
N ARG A 117 -2.90 11.71 11.24
CA ARG A 117 -1.58 12.35 11.22
C ARG A 117 -0.51 11.47 10.57
N ALA A 118 -0.57 10.16 10.77
CA ALA A 118 0.35 9.23 10.12
C ALA A 118 0.19 9.22 8.60
N THR A 119 -1.06 9.25 8.12
CA THR A 119 -1.38 9.35 6.69
C THR A 119 -0.91 10.70 6.14
N GLU A 120 -1.13 11.80 6.85
CA GLU A 120 -0.64 13.13 6.46
C GLU A 120 0.89 13.18 6.33
N GLY A 121 1.60 12.54 7.27
CA GLY A 121 3.05 12.43 7.23
C GLY A 121 3.53 11.63 6.02
N ALA A 122 2.93 10.46 5.75
CA ALA A 122 3.25 9.64 4.59
C ALA A 122 2.96 10.37 3.26
N VAL A 123 1.83 11.07 3.17
CA VAL A 123 1.48 11.89 1.99
C VAL A 123 2.45 13.05 1.82
N ARG A 124 2.90 13.70 2.90
CA ARG A 124 3.89 14.78 2.82
C ARG A 124 5.22 14.29 2.25
N VAL A 125 5.69 13.12 2.70
CA VAL A 125 6.90 12.49 2.15
C VAL A 125 6.68 12.15 0.67
N GLY A 126 5.54 11.58 0.31
CA GLY A 126 5.23 11.30 -1.10
C GLY A 126 5.18 12.54 -1.99
N ARG A 127 4.64 13.65 -1.49
CA ARG A 127 4.64 14.95 -2.20
C ARG A 127 6.05 15.50 -2.40
N PHE A 128 6.94 15.31 -1.43
CA PHE A 128 8.35 15.68 -1.58
C PHE A 128 9.01 14.91 -2.73
N PHE A 129 8.81 13.59 -2.81
CA PHE A 129 9.30 12.79 -3.93
C PHE A 129 8.65 13.19 -5.26
N ALA A 130 7.33 13.43 -5.29
CA ALA A 130 6.64 13.92 -6.48
C ALA A 130 7.22 15.26 -6.97
N LEU A 131 7.53 16.19 -6.06
CA LEU A 131 8.17 17.46 -6.41
C LEU A 131 9.57 17.24 -7.02
N LEU A 132 10.39 16.37 -6.44
CA LEU A 132 11.70 16.02 -6.99
C LEU A 132 11.59 15.41 -8.40
N MET A 133 10.64 14.49 -8.60
CA MET A 133 10.36 13.91 -9.92
C MET A 133 9.91 14.97 -10.92
N PHE A 134 9.04 15.89 -10.52
CA PHE A 134 8.61 16.99 -11.37
C PHE A 134 9.78 17.90 -11.75
N LEU A 135 10.64 18.28 -10.80
CA LEU A 135 11.80 19.14 -11.05
C LEU A 135 12.86 18.46 -11.92
N SER A 136 13.00 17.13 -11.82
CA SER A 136 13.95 16.37 -12.64
C SER A 136 13.66 16.44 -14.15
N PHE A 137 12.44 16.83 -14.54
CA PHE A 137 12.07 17.11 -15.94
C PHE A 137 12.98 18.16 -16.58
N PHE A 138 13.32 19.23 -15.84
CA PHE A 138 14.14 20.32 -16.38
C PHE A 138 15.58 19.90 -16.68
N VAL A 139 16.03 18.77 -16.14
CA VAL A 139 17.36 18.20 -16.40
C VAL A 139 17.28 17.08 -17.44
N THR A 140 16.28 16.20 -17.32
CA THR A 140 16.18 14.97 -18.12
C THR A 140 15.39 15.13 -19.41
N TRP A 141 14.59 16.19 -19.54
CA TRP A 141 13.63 16.40 -20.63
C TRP A 141 12.63 15.24 -20.81
N ASN A 142 12.44 14.42 -19.78
CA ASN A 142 11.56 13.26 -19.83
C ASN A 142 10.14 13.63 -19.35
N PRO A 143 9.15 13.75 -20.25
CA PRO A 143 7.79 14.18 -19.88
C PRO A 143 7.03 13.14 -19.03
N VAL A 144 7.52 11.90 -18.95
CA VAL A 144 6.90 10.84 -18.14
C VAL A 144 7.04 11.13 -16.64
N LEU A 145 8.14 11.76 -16.20
CA LEU A 145 8.39 12.02 -14.78
C LEU A 145 7.39 13.01 -14.16
N PRO A 146 7.07 14.16 -14.79
CA PRO A 146 5.97 15.02 -14.36
C PRO A 146 4.60 14.33 -14.30
N LEU A 147 4.31 13.42 -15.24
CA LEU A 147 3.06 12.67 -15.24
C LEU A 147 2.97 11.72 -14.05
N ILE A 148 4.05 10.99 -13.76
CA ILE A 148 4.12 10.13 -12.56
C ILE A 148 4.05 10.97 -11.29
N ALA A 149 4.73 12.12 -11.25
CA ALA A 149 4.67 13.04 -10.11
C ALA A 149 3.23 13.51 -9.82
N LEU A 150 2.49 13.90 -10.87
CA LEU A 150 1.09 14.29 -10.74
C LEU A 150 0.23 13.13 -10.23
N PHE A 151 0.46 11.92 -10.74
CA PHE A 151 -0.25 10.72 -10.30
C PHE A 151 0.02 10.41 -8.81
N VAL A 152 1.28 10.43 -8.37
CA VAL A 152 1.68 10.22 -6.96
C VAL A 152 1.05 11.29 -6.07
N TRP A 153 1.04 12.56 -6.50
CA TRP A 153 0.40 13.63 -5.78
C TRP A 153 -1.11 13.40 -5.62
N TRP A 154 -1.80 13.07 -6.72
CA TRP A 154 -3.24 12.87 -6.73
C TRP A 154 -3.68 11.67 -5.89
N THR A 155 -3.01 10.53 -6.03
CA THR A 155 -3.29 9.31 -5.27
C THR A 155 -3.05 9.50 -3.77
N GLY A 156 -1.97 10.19 -3.37
CA GLY A 156 -1.75 10.55 -1.97
C GLY A 156 -2.88 11.40 -1.39
N GLN A 157 -3.47 12.30 -2.18
CA GLN A 157 -4.62 13.09 -1.75
C GLN A 157 -5.89 12.27 -1.59
N GLN A 158 -6.14 11.34 -2.51
CA GLN A 158 -7.27 10.41 -2.41
C GLN A 158 -7.19 9.56 -1.14
N GLU A 159 -6.00 9.06 -0.80
CA GLU A 159 -5.80 8.27 0.41
C GLU A 159 -6.06 9.09 1.68
N LEU A 160 -5.54 10.32 1.75
CA LEU A 160 -5.76 11.20 2.90
C LEU A 160 -7.24 11.55 3.08
N LEU A 161 -7.93 11.86 2.00
CA LEU A 161 -9.36 12.17 2.03
C LEU A 161 -10.17 10.94 2.49
N ALA A 162 -9.87 9.76 1.95
CA ALA A 162 -10.52 8.52 2.34
C ALA A 162 -10.38 8.21 3.83
N VAL A 163 -9.18 8.41 4.39
CA VAL A 163 -8.92 8.21 5.83
C VAL A 163 -9.69 9.25 6.67
N ARG A 164 -9.68 10.53 6.30
CA ARG A 164 -10.40 11.58 7.02
C ARG A 164 -11.91 11.36 7.06
N LEU A 165 -12.49 10.96 5.92
CA LEU A 165 -13.93 10.68 5.83
C LEU A 165 -14.33 9.50 6.72
N ARG A 166 -13.52 8.43 6.77
CA ARG A 166 -13.77 7.28 7.65
C ARG A 166 -13.73 7.65 9.13
N HIS A 167 -12.76 8.46 9.54
CA HIS A 167 -12.69 8.92 10.93
C HIS A 167 -13.83 9.88 11.29
N ALA A 168 -14.27 10.72 10.35
CA ALA A 168 -15.43 11.59 10.57
C ALA A 168 -16.72 10.79 10.76
N THR A 169 -16.96 9.75 9.95
CA THR A 169 -18.17 8.92 10.05
C THR A 169 -18.16 7.95 11.24
N ALA A 170 -16.98 7.51 11.70
CA ALA A 170 -16.85 6.72 12.94
C ALA A 170 -17.40 7.47 14.17
N GLY A 171 -17.36 8.81 14.17
CA GLY A 171 -17.99 9.64 15.21
C GLY A 171 -19.53 9.67 15.16
N PHE A 172 -20.16 9.19 14.09
CA PHE A 172 -21.60 9.18 13.86
C PHE A 172 -22.22 7.75 13.90
N GLY A 173 -21.50 6.76 14.44
CA GLY A 173 -22.07 5.43 14.69
C GLY A 173 -23.30 5.46 15.64
N PRO A 174 -23.98 4.31 15.88
CA PRO A 174 -25.23 4.24 16.67
C PRO A 174 -25.15 4.82 18.09
N PHE A 175 -23.94 5.06 18.60
CA PHE A 175 -23.64 5.62 19.92
C PHE A 175 -23.04 7.04 19.86
N GLY A 176 -23.18 7.75 18.73
CA GLY A 176 -22.80 9.16 18.62
C GLY A 176 -23.60 10.05 19.58
N PRO A 177 -23.22 11.33 19.76
CA PRO A 177 -23.85 12.24 20.73
C PRO A 177 -25.36 12.46 20.50
N PHE A 178 -25.87 12.08 19.32
CA PHE A 178 -27.27 12.14 18.96
C PHE A 178 -28.08 10.86 19.25
N GLY A 179 -27.42 9.73 19.56
CA GLY A 179 -28.08 8.48 19.97
C GLY A 179 -28.75 8.56 21.35
N ALA A 180 -28.41 9.59 22.15
CA ALA A 180 -28.99 9.84 23.46
C ALA A 180 -30.38 10.53 23.41
N PHE A 181 -30.85 10.98 22.24
CA PHE A 181 -32.14 11.66 22.12
C PHE A 181 -33.32 10.73 21.80
N GLY A 182 -33.09 9.42 21.67
CA GLY A 182 -34.11 8.45 21.24
C GLY A 182 -35.06 7.93 22.32
N ASN A 183 -34.93 8.32 23.59
CA ASN A 183 -35.65 7.68 24.70
C ASN A 183 -36.67 8.59 25.43
N PHE A 184 -37.26 9.55 24.72
CA PHE A 184 -38.37 10.37 25.20
C PHE A 184 -39.62 10.17 24.33
N ALA A 185 -40.18 8.97 24.32
CA ALA A 185 -41.55 8.75 23.87
C ALA A 185 -42.17 7.64 24.73
N GLY A 186 -43.07 8.07 25.62
CA GLY A 186 -43.71 7.24 26.64
C GLY A 186 -44.66 6.17 26.12
N GLY A 187 -45.01 5.25 27.02
CA GLY A 187 -46.15 4.35 26.88
C GLY A 187 -46.15 3.29 28.00
N PRO A 188 -47.30 3.00 28.65
CA PRO A 188 -47.33 2.71 30.08
C PRO A 188 -47.33 1.22 30.47
N ALA A 189 -47.24 1.03 31.78
CA ALA A 189 -47.18 -0.20 32.53
C ALA A 189 -48.28 -1.25 32.25
N ARG A 190 -47.86 -2.53 32.29
CA ARG A 190 -48.58 -3.74 32.78
C ARG A 190 -49.80 -4.22 31.96
N PRO A 191 -50.31 -5.45 32.14
CA PRO A 191 -50.30 -6.36 33.32
C PRO A 191 -48.97 -7.09 33.60
#